data_AF-A0A963A8G2-F1
#
_entry.id   AF-A0A963A8G2-F1
#
_cell.length_a   1.000
_cell.length_b   1.000
_cell.length_c   1.000
_cell.angle_alpha   90.00
_cell.angle_beta   90.00
_cell.angle_gamma   90.00
#
_symmetry.space_group_name_H-M   'P 1'
#
loop_
_entity.id
_entity.type
_entity.pdbx_description
1 polymer ?
#
loop_
_entity_poly.entity_id
_entity_poly.type
_entity_poly.pdbx_seq_one_letter_code
_entity_poly.pdbx_strand_id
1 'polypeptide(L)'
;MGRRGRGRWPLVVLAVCWPAVFALLNGCSDNSSNAVAMVGDENPDPAGRVYISSPDSNGRVVVVSSQGYLTATGTVVGTNLSRAGSGDEQDCTQDSSPAHEDGSFLGLSLCAGVGDSIGLSLHSDGVLLEQLGEYTVPATSRETCDSDERAFTINNHSSEEIWLGVTAGTLSCLTDADCPTAAPGSCIGANPATSKAGSCGCAASTDCGTVAQCNTNDKFCYWNPPALSVGQMKLAPTQGASLLCFPAPEAGRDIQWSGNMFARTGCNDSGQQCHTGDCGSKANENCPTGTGGNPPNTLLEFTLSNQSAAPVPGPDFYDISIINGINVAASFVPDAGSFEADSSDPYSCAGPGSATQAGSLSPCSWQVNPTVDSVDYSSLLRNVRPATIATDGQCPDGNSPNSLGNCECSSDTDCSAAGQLCGLALNAKKDQQYTKVCGTHLGWWSADQICGSSINNKSPFEPYGAPLNCAETVANSDGSMSTHTNFHICTQPAGAPAPEQAQSCYSNAAVTDCCGCATSAAADFQDWPAVLSPSFGGADNGCYASNPKWVEIAQPWLVFLKQACPTAYTYPFDDATSTFTCAGTPGSIGPPSYKVTFFDTQ
;
A
#
# COMPACT_ATOMS: atom_id res chain seq x y z
N MET A 1 40.74 14.88 46.07
CA MET A 1 40.77 13.42 46.37
C MET A 1 39.98 12.73 45.27
N GLY A 2 40.36 11.62 44.63
CA GLY A 2 41.63 10.90 44.60
C GLY A 2 41.58 9.68 43.66
N ARG A 3 42.52 9.60 42.70
CA ARG A 3 43.06 8.41 41.99
C ARG A 3 42.13 7.25 41.51
N ARG A 4 42.25 6.97 40.19
CA ARG A 4 42.55 5.67 39.52
C ARG A 4 41.56 4.49 39.73
N GLY A 5 41.36 3.57 38.77
CA GLY A 5 42.31 3.18 37.72
C GLY A 5 41.75 2.30 36.59
N ARG A 6 42.67 1.81 35.76
CA ARG A 6 42.44 1.09 34.49
C ARG A 6 42.30 -0.42 34.69
N GLY A 7 41.61 -1.09 33.78
CA GLY A 7 41.76 -2.52 33.50
C GLY A 7 41.60 -2.78 31.99
N ARG A 8 42.59 -3.43 31.37
CA ARG A 8 42.62 -3.84 29.94
C ARG A 8 43.23 -5.25 29.89
N TRP A 9 43.06 -5.94 28.77
CA TRP A 9 43.77 -7.14 28.26
C TRP A 9 42.94 -8.46 28.14
N PRO A 10 43.21 -9.32 27.12
CA PRO A 10 42.19 -9.98 26.28
C PRO A 10 42.60 -11.44 25.86
N LEU A 11 42.23 -11.90 24.65
CA LEU A 11 42.72 -13.09 23.89
C LEU A 11 42.32 -14.48 24.49
N VAL A 12 42.19 -15.62 23.78
CA VAL A 12 41.80 -16.14 22.43
C VAL A 12 41.41 -17.63 22.68
N VAL A 13 40.77 -18.39 21.74
CA VAL A 13 41.15 -19.78 21.29
C VAL A 13 39.98 -20.65 20.79
N LEU A 14 40.05 -20.96 19.47
CA LEU A 14 39.67 -22.17 18.69
C LEU A 14 38.27 -22.82 18.82
N ALA A 15 37.72 -23.59 17.86
CA ALA A 15 37.85 -23.86 16.41
C ALA A 15 37.34 -25.31 16.12
N VAL A 16 37.35 -25.76 14.84
CA VAL A 16 37.11 -27.13 14.30
C VAL A 16 35.61 -27.44 14.03
N CYS A 17 35.08 -27.39 12.80
CA CYS A 17 35.30 -28.18 11.55
C CYS A 17 34.66 -29.60 11.59
N TRP A 18 33.54 -29.85 10.89
CA TRP A 18 33.41 -30.47 9.53
C TRP A 18 33.53 -32.02 9.50
N PRO A 19 33.07 -32.78 8.46
CA PRO A 19 32.00 -32.56 7.45
C PRO A 19 31.19 -33.85 7.05
N ALA A 20 30.50 -33.81 5.87
CA ALA A 20 30.33 -34.90 4.87
C ALA A 20 29.13 -35.90 4.99
N VAL A 21 28.48 -36.44 3.92
CA VAL A 21 28.61 -36.32 2.43
C VAL A 21 27.42 -37.01 1.67
N PHE A 22 26.89 -36.38 0.59
CA PHE A 22 26.28 -36.93 -0.68
C PHE A 22 24.99 -37.80 -0.69
N ALA A 23 24.15 -37.88 -1.76
CA ALA A 23 23.91 -37.05 -2.98
C ALA A 23 22.78 -37.62 -3.90
N LEU A 24 22.38 -36.85 -4.96
CA LEU A 24 21.91 -37.29 -6.32
C LEU A 24 20.48 -37.92 -6.47
N LEU A 25 19.61 -37.63 -7.47
CA LEU A 25 19.72 -37.12 -8.86
C LEU A 25 18.47 -36.34 -9.42
N ASN A 26 18.75 -35.37 -10.31
CA ASN A 26 18.12 -34.97 -11.61
C ASN A 26 16.61 -34.67 -11.82
N GLY A 27 16.34 -33.55 -12.51
CA GLY A 27 15.18 -33.36 -13.41
C GLY A 27 14.88 -31.89 -13.77
N CYS A 28 15.43 -31.36 -14.89
CA CYS A 28 15.30 -29.94 -15.29
C CYS A 28 14.07 -29.64 -16.18
N SER A 29 13.36 -28.54 -15.93
CA SER A 29 13.27 -27.33 -16.80
C SER A 29 12.27 -26.31 -16.25
N ASP A 30 12.54 -25.00 -16.41
CA ASP A 30 11.65 -24.05 -17.14
C ASP A 30 12.07 -22.57 -16.98
N ASN A 31 11.50 -21.73 -17.85
CA ASN A 31 11.98 -20.40 -18.24
C ASN A 31 12.09 -19.35 -17.11
N SER A 32 13.14 -18.54 -17.21
CA SER A 32 13.41 -17.37 -16.38
C SER A 32 12.52 -16.16 -16.71
N SER A 33 11.66 -15.77 -15.76
CA SER A 33 11.10 -14.42 -15.67
C SER A 33 11.59 -13.77 -14.38
N ASN A 34 12.77 -13.14 -14.45
CA ASN A 34 13.38 -12.44 -13.33
C ASN A 34 13.07 -10.95 -13.43
N ALA A 35 12.36 -10.44 -12.42
CA ALA A 35 12.34 -9.04 -12.09
C ALA A 35 12.24 -8.99 -10.57
N VAL A 36 13.20 -8.30 -9.97
CA VAL A 36 13.58 -8.48 -8.57
C VAL A 36 13.83 -7.11 -7.96
N ALA A 37 13.22 -6.89 -6.80
CA ALA A 37 13.64 -5.80 -5.93
C ALA A 37 13.79 -6.27 -4.49
N MET A 38 13.89 -5.28 -3.60
CA MET A 38 15.24 -4.77 -3.33
C MET A 38 15.46 -4.77 -1.84
N VAL A 39 16.27 -5.73 -1.39
CA VAL A 39 16.31 -6.15 0.00
C VAL A 39 17.67 -6.70 0.35
N GLY A 40 18.46 -5.97 1.13
CA GLY A 40 19.47 -6.62 1.93
C GLY A 40 20.66 -5.76 2.29
N ASP A 41 21.39 -6.31 3.25
CA ASP A 41 22.36 -5.67 4.11
C ASP A 41 23.44 -4.85 3.44
N GLU A 42 23.87 -3.81 4.12
CA GLU A 42 24.56 -2.72 3.47
C GLU A 42 26.06 -2.79 3.77
N ASN A 43 26.85 -3.14 2.76
CA ASN A 43 28.20 -2.60 2.65
C ASN A 43 28.15 -1.50 1.58
N PRO A 44 27.69 -0.28 1.94
CA PRO A 44 27.63 0.80 0.97
C PRO A 44 29.03 1.10 0.46
N ASP A 45 29.11 1.68 -0.73
CA ASP A 45 30.35 2.36 -1.11
C ASP A 45 30.71 3.43 -0.06
N PRO A 46 31.97 3.91 0.03
CA PRO A 46 32.35 4.91 1.02
C PRO A 46 31.60 6.25 0.96
N ALA A 47 30.69 6.43 -0.01
CA ALA A 47 29.83 7.58 -0.20
C ALA A 47 28.33 7.31 0.05
N GLY A 48 27.92 6.09 0.42
CA GLY A 48 26.52 5.72 0.70
C GLY A 48 25.66 5.43 -0.53
N ARG A 49 26.24 5.17 -1.71
CA ARG A 49 25.53 5.29 -3.00
C ARG A 49 25.14 4.00 -3.69
N VAL A 50 25.71 2.86 -3.32
CA VAL A 50 25.41 1.55 -3.93
C VAL A 50 25.02 0.57 -2.84
N TYR A 51 23.92 -0.14 -3.05
CA TYR A 51 23.37 -1.12 -2.12
C TYR A 51 23.38 -2.49 -2.80
N ILE A 52 23.84 -3.52 -2.08
CA ILE A 52 23.96 -4.91 -2.56
C ILE A 52 23.39 -5.83 -1.50
N SER A 53 22.36 -6.59 -1.83
CA SER A 53 21.77 -7.49 -0.86
C SER A 53 22.68 -8.63 -0.40
N SER A 54 22.33 -9.20 0.74
CA SER A 54 22.65 -10.59 1.02
C SER A 54 22.03 -11.53 -0.04
N PRO A 55 22.63 -12.71 -0.29
CA PRO A 55 22.03 -13.69 -1.18
C PRO A 55 20.70 -14.24 -0.65
N ASP A 56 19.70 -14.38 -1.53
CA ASP A 56 18.45 -15.08 -1.24
C ASP A 56 18.66 -16.61 -1.11
N SER A 57 17.58 -17.34 -0.85
CA SER A 57 17.60 -18.82 -0.75
C SER A 57 18.03 -19.53 -2.04
N ASN A 58 18.07 -18.83 -3.18
CA ASN A 58 18.54 -19.32 -4.47
C ASN A 58 19.97 -18.84 -4.81
N GLY A 59 20.62 -18.09 -3.92
CA GLY A 59 21.96 -17.52 -4.14
C GLY A 59 21.96 -16.29 -5.06
N ARG A 60 20.87 -15.51 -5.10
CA ARG A 60 20.78 -14.25 -5.86
C ARG A 60 20.93 -13.04 -4.96
N VAL A 61 21.74 -12.09 -5.39
CA VAL A 61 21.86 -10.75 -4.80
C VAL A 61 21.20 -9.71 -5.70
N VAL A 62 20.66 -8.67 -5.08
CA VAL A 62 20.01 -7.55 -5.76
C VAL A 62 20.85 -6.29 -5.56
N VAL A 63 21.10 -5.53 -6.63
CA VAL A 63 21.99 -4.35 -6.61
C VAL A 63 21.29 -3.12 -7.19
N VAL A 64 21.43 -1.99 -6.49
CA VAL A 64 20.95 -0.65 -6.92
C VAL A 64 21.92 0.45 -6.53
N SER A 65 21.67 1.66 -7.04
CA SER A 65 22.24 2.88 -6.48
C SER A 65 21.20 3.91 -6.08
N SER A 66 21.59 4.83 -5.19
CA SER A 66 20.88 6.08 -4.95
C SER A 66 21.04 7.06 -6.13
N GLN A 67 20.35 8.19 -6.04
CA GLN A 67 20.44 9.30 -6.99
C GLN A 67 21.87 9.86 -7.13
N GLY A 68 22.22 10.34 -8.32
CA GLY A 68 23.48 11.03 -8.60
C GLY A 68 24.73 10.16 -8.48
N TYR A 69 24.57 8.83 -8.50
CA TYR A 69 25.66 7.88 -8.53
C TYR A 69 26.33 7.83 -9.92
N LEU A 70 25.51 7.74 -10.98
CA LEU A 70 25.96 7.75 -12.37
C LEU A 70 26.11 9.18 -12.90
N THR A 71 27.09 9.40 -13.77
CA THR A 71 27.37 10.71 -14.38
C THR A 71 26.70 10.91 -15.75
N ALA A 72 26.10 9.85 -16.31
CA ALA A 72 25.47 9.82 -17.63
C ALA A 72 24.34 8.77 -17.69
N THR A 73 23.46 8.90 -18.69
CA THR A 73 22.45 7.88 -19.02
C THR A 73 23.06 6.70 -19.78
N GLY A 74 22.43 5.53 -19.71
CA GLY A 74 22.91 4.31 -20.34
C GLY A 74 22.27 3.05 -19.77
N THR A 75 22.98 1.94 -19.87
CA THR A 75 22.63 0.66 -19.27
C THR A 75 23.73 0.28 -18.28
N VAL A 76 23.38 0.10 -17.01
CA VAL A 76 24.29 -0.45 -16.00
C VAL A 76 24.32 -1.96 -16.19
N VAL A 77 25.52 -2.52 -16.28
CA VAL A 77 25.77 -3.95 -16.35
C VAL A 77 26.44 -4.36 -15.05
N GLY A 78 25.82 -5.33 -14.35
CA GLY A 78 26.40 -6.00 -13.20
C GLY A 78 27.00 -7.34 -13.61
N THR A 79 28.10 -7.75 -12.97
CA THR A 79 28.75 -9.04 -13.25
C THR A 79 29.40 -9.59 -11.99
N ASN A 80 29.16 -10.86 -11.67
CA ASN A 80 29.90 -11.57 -10.63
C ASN A 80 31.30 -11.93 -11.14
N LEU A 81 32.29 -11.12 -10.75
CA LEU A 81 33.69 -11.26 -11.11
C LEU A 81 34.34 -12.50 -10.49
N SER A 82 33.86 -12.95 -9.32
CA SER A 82 34.32 -14.20 -8.69
C SER A 82 33.92 -15.45 -9.49
N ARG A 83 32.93 -15.34 -10.39
CA ARG A 83 32.40 -16.45 -11.22
C ARG A 83 32.55 -16.25 -12.72
N ALA A 84 33.06 -15.10 -13.17
CA ALA A 84 33.22 -14.77 -14.57
C ALA A 84 34.18 -15.75 -15.29
N GLY A 85 33.61 -16.74 -16.00
CA GLY A 85 34.34 -17.71 -16.81
C GLY A 85 33.99 -19.19 -16.59
N SER A 86 33.16 -19.54 -15.60
CA SER A 86 32.58 -20.89 -15.51
C SER A 86 31.43 -21.06 -16.52
N GLY A 87 31.70 -21.76 -17.62
CA GLY A 87 30.84 -21.86 -18.81
C GLY A 87 29.51 -22.63 -18.67
N ASP A 88 28.95 -22.72 -17.45
CA ASP A 88 27.67 -23.39 -17.15
C ASP A 88 26.69 -22.49 -16.34
N GLU A 89 27.04 -21.23 -16.00
CA GLU A 89 26.26 -20.36 -15.08
C GLU A 89 25.87 -18.98 -15.70
N GLN A 90 25.67 -18.94 -17.03
CA GLN A 90 25.76 -17.69 -17.81
C GLN A 90 24.51 -16.78 -17.78
N ASP A 91 23.32 -17.28 -17.42
CA ASP A 91 22.05 -16.53 -17.50
C ASP A 91 21.69 -15.69 -16.27
N CYS A 92 22.48 -15.74 -15.19
CA CYS A 92 22.24 -14.91 -13.99
C CYS A 92 23.49 -14.36 -13.30
N THR A 93 24.70 -14.78 -13.67
CA THR A 93 25.94 -14.18 -13.13
C THR A 93 26.28 -12.82 -13.76
N GLN A 94 25.54 -12.43 -14.80
CA GLN A 94 25.56 -11.12 -15.44
C GLN A 94 24.11 -10.67 -15.66
N ASP A 95 23.83 -9.41 -15.35
CA ASP A 95 22.50 -8.80 -15.52
C ASP A 95 22.66 -7.32 -15.88
N SER A 96 21.60 -6.68 -16.40
CA SER A 96 21.66 -5.29 -16.83
C SER A 96 20.36 -4.54 -16.60
N SER A 97 20.46 -3.32 -16.07
CA SER A 97 19.34 -2.42 -15.81
C SER A 97 19.59 -1.05 -16.46
N PRO A 98 18.56 -0.39 -17.04
CA PRO A 98 18.71 0.98 -17.51
C PRO A 98 19.06 1.93 -16.37
N ALA A 99 19.99 2.84 -16.62
CA ALA A 99 20.22 4.00 -15.77
C ALA A 99 18.99 4.93 -15.84
N HIS A 100 18.49 5.36 -14.68
CA HIS A 100 17.48 6.40 -14.61
C HIS A 100 18.10 7.78 -14.91
N GLU A 101 17.27 8.74 -15.33
CA GLU A 101 17.72 10.09 -15.72
C GLU A 101 18.37 10.87 -14.56
N ASP A 102 18.10 10.47 -13.32
CA ASP A 102 18.64 11.06 -12.10
C ASP A 102 19.98 10.43 -11.64
N GLY A 103 20.53 9.52 -12.45
CA GLY A 103 21.78 8.83 -12.17
C GLY A 103 21.67 7.72 -11.13
N SER A 104 20.46 7.27 -10.79
CA SER A 104 20.24 6.00 -10.09
C SER A 104 20.11 4.82 -11.08
N PHE A 105 20.12 3.59 -10.57
CA PHE A 105 19.62 2.42 -11.30
C PHE A 105 18.96 1.46 -10.31
N LEU A 106 17.85 0.82 -10.71
CA LEU A 106 17.12 -0.13 -9.87
C LEU A 106 17.13 -1.55 -10.46
N GLY A 107 17.19 -2.58 -9.61
CA GLY A 107 16.89 -3.97 -9.96
C GLY A 107 17.89 -4.71 -10.85
N LEU A 108 19.20 -4.69 -10.53
CA LEU A 108 20.11 -5.76 -11.02
C LEU A 108 19.96 -7.00 -10.12
N SER A 109 19.80 -8.19 -10.69
CA SER A 109 19.66 -9.48 -9.97
C SER A 109 20.76 -10.47 -10.41
N LEU A 110 21.80 -10.60 -9.60
CA LEU A 110 22.98 -11.40 -9.92
C LEU A 110 23.08 -12.67 -9.06
N CYS A 111 23.45 -13.81 -9.64
CA CYS A 111 23.81 -15.01 -8.89
C CYS A 111 25.19 -14.81 -8.22
N ALA A 112 25.21 -14.74 -6.89
CA ALA A 112 26.42 -14.50 -6.10
C ALA A 112 26.29 -15.00 -4.65
N GLY A 113 27.40 -15.52 -4.10
CA GLY A 113 27.50 -15.90 -2.70
C GLY A 113 28.09 -14.78 -1.83
N VAL A 114 27.92 -14.92 -0.51
CA VAL A 114 28.62 -14.09 0.49
C VAL A 114 30.13 -14.05 0.20
N GLY A 115 30.68 -12.85 0.07
CA GLY A 115 32.10 -12.65 -0.25
C GLY A 115 32.46 -12.72 -1.74
N ASP A 116 31.53 -13.03 -2.65
CA ASP A 116 31.76 -12.87 -4.10
C ASP A 116 31.95 -11.37 -4.44
N SER A 117 32.72 -11.10 -5.49
CA SER A 117 32.98 -9.75 -5.99
C SER A 117 32.07 -9.42 -7.17
N ILE A 118 31.31 -8.33 -7.08
CA ILE A 118 30.44 -7.80 -8.13
C ILE A 118 31.11 -6.58 -8.77
N GLY A 119 31.29 -6.61 -10.09
CA GLY A 119 31.68 -5.46 -10.89
C GLY A 119 30.45 -4.74 -11.42
N LEU A 120 30.45 -3.41 -11.37
CA LEU A 120 29.45 -2.54 -12.00
C LEU A 120 30.10 -1.68 -13.08
N SER A 121 29.45 -1.57 -14.23
CA SER A 121 29.89 -0.77 -15.37
C SER A 121 28.73 -0.13 -16.12
N LEU A 122 28.90 1.12 -16.57
CA LEU A 122 27.91 1.84 -17.38
C LEU A 122 28.25 1.70 -18.86
N HIS A 123 27.27 1.29 -19.67
CA HIS A 123 27.38 1.19 -21.13
C HIS A 123 26.38 2.12 -21.83
N SER A 124 26.67 2.50 -23.08
CA SER A 124 25.73 3.16 -23.99
C SER A 124 25.93 2.59 -25.40
N ASP A 125 24.84 2.21 -26.07
CA ASP A 125 24.86 1.49 -27.36
C ASP A 125 25.81 0.27 -27.39
N GLY A 126 25.92 -0.43 -26.25
CA GLY A 126 26.82 -1.57 -26.02
C GLY A 126 28.28 -1.20 -25.72
N VAL A 127 28.68 0.06 -25.90
CA VAL A 127 30.04 0.55 -25.60
C VAL A 127 30.17 0.89 -24.11
N LEU A 128 31.23 0.38 -23.47
CA LEU A 128 31.58 0.76 -22.09
C LEU A 128 31.91 2.26 -22.02
N LEU A 129 31.18 2.99 -21.18
CA LEU A 129 31.41 4.40 -20.88
C LEU A 129 32.26 4.59 -19.62
N GLU A 130 31.89 3.92 -18.54
CA GLU A 130 32.47 4.12 -17.20
C GLU A 130 32.53 2.81 -16.42
N GLN A 131 33.66 2.53 -15.77
CA GLN A 131 33.76 1.47 -14.77
C GLN A 131 33.36 2.07 -13.43
N LEU A 132 32.25 1.61 -12.86
CA LEU A 132 31.61 2.28 -11.72
C LEU A 132 32.22 1.82 -10.39
N GLY A 133 32.52 0.53 -10.27
CA GLY A 133 33.22 -0.02 -9.10
C GLY A 133 33.26 -1.53 -9.05
N GLU A 134 33.95 -2.05 -8.03
CA GLU A 134 33.91 -3.45 -7.61
C GLU A 134 33.49 -3.50 -6.14
N TYR A 135 32.59 -4.42 -5.81
CA TYR A 135 31.92 -4.51 -4.52
C TYR A 135 31.93 -5.95 -4.01
N THR A 136 31.96 -6.13 -2.70
CA THR A 136 31.89 -7.47 -2.08
C THR A 136 30.48 -7.72 -1.55
N VAL A 137 29.90 -8.86 -1.90
CA VAL A 137 28.59 -9.30 -1.36
C VAL A 137 28.69 -9.43 0.17
N PRO A 138 27.85 -8.71 0.94
CA PRO A 138 27.92 -8.70 2.40
C PRO A 138 27.54 -10.05 3.01
N ALA A 139 27.96 -10.27 4.26
CA ALA A 139 27.89 -11.58 4.94
C ALA A 139 26.65 -11.79 5.82
N THR A 140 25.80 -10.78 5.93
CA THR A 140 24.59 -10.75 6.74
C THR A 140 23.44 -10.19 5.89
N SER A 141 22.20 -10.41 6.31
CA SER A 141 20.98 -9.72 5.86
C SER A 141 20.61 -8.67 6.91
N ARG A 142 20.05 -7.50 6.54
CA ARG A 142 19.81 -6.38 7.48
C ARG A 142 18.74 -6.75 8.52
N GLU A 143 19.17 -7.44 9.60
CA GLU A 143 18.27 -8.10 10.56
C GLU A 143 17.39 -7.10 11.33
N THR A 144 17.78 -5.81 11.36
CA THR A 144 17.10 -4.72 12.06
C THR A 144 17.22 -3.40 11.29
N CYS A 145 16.20 -2.55 11.36
CA CYS A 145 16.27 -1.16 10.91
C CYS A 145 17.20 -0.31 11.80
N ASP A 146 17.59 0.85 11.29
CA ASP A 146 18.40 1.82 12.05
C ASP A 146 17.56 2.54 13.12
N SER A 147 18.24 3.11 14.12
CA SER A 147 17.58 3.64 15.34
C SER A 147 16.68 4.86 15.14
N ASP A 148 16.72 5.47 13.96
CA ASP A 148 15.99 6.67 13.54
C ASP A 148 15.01 6.41 12.36
N GLU A 149 14.99 5.19 11.82
CA GLU A 149 14.00 4.69 10.86
C GLU A 149 12.71 4.20 11.55
N ARG A 150 11.68 3.84 10.78
CA ARG A 150 10.58 2.99 11.28
C ARG A 150 10.77 1.56 10.85
N ALA A 151 10.73 0.62 11.79
CA ALA A 151 10.56 -0.80 11.51
C ALA A 151 9.09 -1.14 11.29
N PHE A 152 8.78 -1.80 10.18
CA PHE A 152 7.45 -2.34 9.85
C PHE A 152 7.55 -3.85 9.68
N THR A 153 7.10 -4.60 10.69
CA THR A 153 7.10 -6.06 10.72
C THR A 153 5.80 -6.60 10.12
N ILE A 154 5.86 -7.15 8.91
CA ILE A 154 4.73 -7.66 8.14
C ILE A 154 4.56 -9.15 8.35
N ASN A 155 3.35 -9.59 8.70
CA ASN A 155 3.02 -10.97 9.04
C ASN A 155 1.85 -11.43 8.17
N ASN A 156 1.96 -12.62 7.57
CA ASN A 156 0.84 -13.27 6.90
C ASN A 156 0.22 -14.35 7.82
N HIS A 157 -0.97 -14.08 8.34
CA HIS A 157 -1.82 -15.04 9.05
C HIS A 157 -3.09 -15.42 8.24
N SER A 158 -3.23 -15.02 6.97
CA SER A 158 -4.30 -15.54 6.11
C SER A 158 -3.97 -16.97 5.65
N SER A 159 -5.02 -17.69 5.28
CA SER A 159 -4.93 -19.03 4.69
C SER A 159 -4.29 -19.05 3.30
N GLU A 160 -4.29 -17.91 2.59
CA GLU A 160 -3.66 -17.75 1.28
C GLU A 160 -2.34 -16.96 1.30
N GLU A 161 -1.55 -17.16 0.26
CA GLU A 161 -0.33 -16.40 -0.02
C GLU A 161 -0.69 -14.96 -0.39
N ILE A 162 0.01 -14.00 0.23
CA ILE A 162 -0.12 -12.58 -0.10
C ILE A 162 1.16 -12.08 -0.76
N TRP A 163 0.99 -11.16 -1.69
CA TRP A 163 2.05 -10.31 -2.22
C TRP A 163 1.84 -8.90 -1.70
N LEU A 164 2.82 -8.34 -1.01
CA LEU A 164 2.74 -6.99 -0.48
C LEU A 164 2.74 -5.99 -1.65
N GLY A 165 1.74 -5.12 -1.67
CA GLY A 165 1.77 -3.87 -2.41
C GLY A 165 2.17 -2.74 -1.48
N VAL A 166 3.10 -1.90 -1.92
CA VAL A 166 3.53 -0.69 -1.21
C VAL A 166 3.58 0.43 -2.24
N THR A 167 2.92 1.55 -1.95
CA THR A 167 2.82 2.71 -2.82
C THR A 167 3.26 3.95 -2.07
N ALA A 168 4.22 4.69 -2.64
CA ALA A 168 4.55 6.02 -2.16
C ALA A 168 3.41 7.01 -2.47
N GLY A 169 3.13 7.92 -1.55
CA GLY A 169 2.27 9.09 -1.75
C GLY A 169 3.01 10.23 -2.46
N THR A 170 2.27 11.24 -2.91
CA THR A 170 2.85 12.45 -3.49
C THR A 170 3.54 13.30 -2.44
N LEU A 171 4.76 13.74 -2.73
CA LEU A 171 5.49 14.70 -1.92
C LEU A 171 4.68 16.01 -1.83
N SER A 172 4.34 16.40 -0.60
CA SER A 172 3.48 17.56 -0.35
C SER A 172 4.10 18.51 0.67
N CYS A 173 4.24 19.78 0.29
CA CYS A 173 4.77 20.87 1.10
C CYS A 173 4.17 22.21 0.61
N LEU A 174 4.18 23.23 1.47
CA LEU A 174 3.55 24.53 1.19
C LEU A 174 4.50 25.56 0.58
N THR A 175 5.82 25.41 0.83
CA THR A 175 6.88 26.25 0.26
C THR A 175 8.13 25.40 0.02
N ASP A 176 9.00 25.80 -0.92
CA ASP A 176 10.34 25.19 -1.13
C ASP A 176 11.13 25.05 0.19
N ALA A 177 10.92 25.93 1.17
CA ALA A 177 11.61 25.94 2.46
C ALA A 177 11.05 24.94 3.48
N ASP A 178 9.90 24.33 3.21
CA ASP A 178 9.26 23.28 3.99
C ASP A 178 9.32 21.92 3.27
N CYS A 179 9.84 21.88 2.04
CA CYS A 179 9.99 20.66 1.27
C CYS A 179 11.19 19.83 1.72
N PRO A 180 11.01 18.52 1.96
CA PRO A 180 12.08 17.56 2.27
C PRO A 180 13.26 17.57 1.29
N THR A 181 13.04 18.02 0.05
CA THR A 181 14.01 18.09 -1.04
C THR A 181 15.02 19.23 -0.90
N ALA A 182 14.65 20.30 -0.18
CA ALA A 182 15.35 21.60 -0.13
C ALA A 182 15.76 22.19 -1.51
N ALA A 183 15.17 21.70 -2.60
CA ALA A 183 15.58 22.02 -3.97
C ALA A 183 14.89 23.33 -4.43
N PRO A 184 15.65 24.38 -4.82
CA PRO A 184 15.05 25.62 -5.28
C PRO A 184 14.21 25.39 -6.53
N GLY A 185 12.90 25.60 -6.42
CA GLY A 185 11.96 25.45 -7.52
C GLY A 185 11.10 24.18 -7.51
N SER A 186 11.38 23.18 -6.65
CA SER A 186 10.63 21.91 -6.64
C SER A 186 9.16 22.05 -6.19
N CYS A 187 8.83 23.15 -5.50
CA CYS A 187 7.49 23.45 -5.02
C CYS A 187 7.00 24.80 -5.56
N ILE A 188 7.41 25.18 -6.79
CA ILE A 188 6.81 26.31 -7.49
C ILE A 188 5.32 26.01 -7.71
N GLY A 189 4.51 26.84 -7.04
CA GLY A 189 3.09 26.65 -6.85
C GLY A 189 2.32 26.18 -8.07
N ALA A 190 1.74 24.99 -7.91
CA ALA A 190 0.77 24.32 -8.75
C ALA A 190 1.20 23.97 -10.18
N ASN A 191 0.94 22.72 -10.56
CA ASN A 191 0.74 22.35 -11.97
C ASN A 191 -0.35 23.27 -12.54
N PRO A 192 -0.07 24.12 -13.55
CA PRO A 192 -1.04 25.10 -14.09
C PRO A 192 -2.30 24.46 -14.69
N ALA A 193 -2.31 23.13 -14.86
CA ALA A 193 -3.44 22.39 -15.39
C ALA A 193 -4.35 21.73 -14.31
N THR A 194 -3.87 21.37 -13.12
CA THR A 194 -4.61 20.41 -12.25
C THR A 194 -4.48 20.49 -10.73
N SER A 195 -3.38 20.98 -10.13
CA SER A 195 -3.13 20.70 -8.71
C SER A 195 -3.83 21.67 -7.75
N LYS A 196 -4.55 21.10 -6.77
CA LYS A 196 -4.89 21.79 -5.51
C LYS A 196 -3.59 22.20 -4.78
N ALA A 197 -3.65 23.23 -3.94
CA ALA A 197 -2.47 23.71 -3.22
C ALA A 197 -1.89 22.62 -2.29
N GLY A 198 -0.60 22.31 -2.44
CA GLY A 198 0.14 21.47 -1.49
C GLY A 198 1.06 20.40 -2.07
N SER A 199 0.92 19.99 -3.34
CA SER A 199 1.72 18.88 -3.92
C SER A 199 2.82 19.36 -4.87
N CYS A 200 3.99 18.70 -4.83
CA CYS A 200 5.16 19.03 -5.66
C CYS A 200 5.01 18.54 -7.10
N GLY A 201 5.23 19.45 -8.06
CA GLY A 201 5.26 19.13 -9.49
C GLY A 201 6.68 18.88 -10.01
N CYS A 202 6.82 18.11 -11.08
CA CYS A 202 8.12 17.78 -11.68
C CYS A 202 8.05 17.61 -13.20
N ALA A 203 9.18 17.80 -13.88
CA ALA A 203 9.40 17.37 -15.25
C ALA A 203 10.21 16.06 -15.30
N ALA A 204 11.22 15.93 -14.43
CA ALA A 204 12.10 14.76 -14.24
C ALA A 204 12.44 14.55 -12.75
N SER A 205 12.98 13.38 -12.37
CA SER A 205 13.26 13.05 -10.95
C SER A 205 14.29 13.96 -10.27
N THR A 206 15.15 14.65 -11.02
CA THR A 206 16.06 15.68 -10.48
C THR A 206 15.33 16.87 -9.85
N ASP A 207 14.07 17.10 -10.22
CA ASP A 207 13.22 18.16 -9.65
C ASP A 207 12.69 17.75 -8.26
N CYS A 208 12.76 16.46 -7.91
CA CYS A 208 12.19 15.89 -6.68
C CYS A 208 13.22 15.67 -5.56
N GLY A 209 14.44 16.23 -5.68
CA GLY A 209 15.51 16.04 -4.70
C GLY A 209 15.94 14.57 -4.55
N THR A 210 16.57 14.23 -3.42
CA THR A 210 17.12 12.90 -3.14
C THR A 210 16.13 11.92 -2.51
N VAL A 211 15.04 12.43 -1.94
CA VAL A 211 14.05 11.66 -1.14
C VAL A 211 12.78 11.28 -1.91
N ALA A 212 12.65 11.75 -3.15
CA ALA A 212 11.49 11.53 -4.00
C ALA A 212 11.90 11.42 -5.49
N GLN A 213 11.00 10.84 -6.29
CA GLN A 213 11.15 10.59 -7.73
C GLN A 213 9.94 11.14 -8.49
N CYS A 214 10.13 11.50 -9.77
CA CYS A 214 9.07 12.06 -10.60
C CYS A 214 8.29 10.96 -11.32
N ASN A 215 6.96 10.96 -11.21
CA ASN A 215 6.14 10.28 -12.21
C ASN A 215 5.98 11.20 -13.42
N THR A 216 6.68 10.88 -14.50
CA THR A 216 6.69 11.71 -15.71
C THR A 216 5.34 11.73 -16.47
N ASN A 217 4.36 10.91 -16.07
CA ASN A 217 3.03 10.87 -16.69
C ASN A 217 2.07 11.90 -16.08
N ASP A 218 1.95 11.94 -14.75
CA ASP A 218 1.06 12.88 -14.02
C ASP A 218 1.75 14.18 -13.61
N LYS A 219 3.10 14.21 -13.66
CA LYS A 219 3.97 15.33 -13.30
C LYS A 219 4.03 15.64 -11.80
N PHE A 220 3.86 14.64 -10.93
CA PHE A 220 4.06 14.77 -9.48
C PHE A 220 5.32 14.07 -8.97
N CYS A 221 5.94 14.65 -7.94
CA CYS A 221 6.95 13.97 -7.14
C CYS A 221 6.28 13.00 -6.16
N TYR A 222 6.82 11.79 -6.06
CA TYR A 222 6.41 10.73 -5.14
C TYR A 222 7.57 10.35 -4.25
N TRP A 223 7.32 10.05 -2.98
CA TRP A 223 8.37 9.59 -2.06
C TRP A 223 9.14 8.38 -2.63
N ASN A 224 10.41 8.26 -2.28
CA ASN A 224 11.14 7.04 -2.59
C ASN A 224 10.53 5.86 -1.81
N PRO A 225 10.42 4.68 -2.43
CA PRO A 225 9.86 3.52 -1.76
C PRO A 225 10.78 3.04 -0.63
N PRO A 226 10.24 2.42 0.43
CA PRO A 226 11.05 1.87 1.52
C PRO A 226 11.95 0.74 1.04
N ALA A 227 13.05 0.55 1.75
CA ALA A 227 13.83 -0.68 1.68
C ALA A 227 13.07 -1.77 2.46
N LEU A 228 12.76 -2.89 1.80
CA LEU A 228 12.52 -4.13 2.53
C LEU A 228 13.91 -4.62 2.99
N SER A 229 14.04 -5.14 4.21
CA SER A 229 15.33 -5.41 4.87
C SER A 229 15.51 -6.88 5.28
N VAL A 230 14.42 -7.54 5.67
CA VAL A 230 14.36 -8.99 5.92
C VAL A 230 13.15 -9.57 5.20
N GLY A 231 13.28 -10.77 4.66
CA GLY A 231 12.16 -11.52 4.07
C GLY A 231 11.90 -11.19 2.61
N GLN A 232 10.64 -11.27 2.20
CA GLN A 232 10.19 -11.12 0.81
C GLN A 232 8.87 -10.33 0.77
N MET A 233 8.55 -9.69 -0.35
CA MET A 233 7.19 -9.15 -0.55
C MET A 233 6.19 -10.26 -0.87
N LYS A 234 6.67 -11.48 -1.16
CA LYS A 234 5.87 -12.70 -1.21
C LYS A 234 5.84 -13.33 0.19
N LEU A 235 4.70 -13.33 0.87
CA LEU A 235 4.55 -13.91 2.21
C LEU A 235 3.62 -15.13 2.14
N ALA A 236 4.17 -16.32 2.42
CA ALA A 236 3.39 -17.55 2.53
C ALA A 236 2.61 -17.62 3.87
N PRO A 237 1.46 -18.32 3.93
CA PRO A 237 0.67 -18.48 5.15
C PRO A 237 1.49 -18.93 6.35
N THR A 238 1.45 -18.16 7.44
CA THR A 238 2.12 -18.48 8.73
C THR A 238 3.65 -18.65 8.67
N GLN A 239 4.31 -18.24 7.59
CA GLN A 239 5.76 -18.40 7.40
C GLN A 239 6.51 -17.07 7.53
N GLY A 240 7.26 -16.94 8.62
CA GLY A 240 8.17 -15.81 8.84
C GLY A 240 7.47 -14.46 8.99
N ALA A 241 8.28 -13.42 9.04
CA ALA A 241 7.84 -12.04 8.91
C ALA A 241 8.81 -11.30 7.97
N SER A 242 8.28 -10.34 7.24
CA SER A 242 9.07 -9.44 6.40
C SER A 242 9.26 -8.11 7.14
N LEU A 243 10.45 -7.53 7.10
CA LEU A 243 10.77 -6.27 7.78
C LEU A 243 11.02 -5.17 6.75
N LEU A 244 10.15 -4.16 6.66
CA LEU A 244 10.44 -2.94 5.90
C LEU A 244 11.00 -1.87 6.83
N CYS A 245 12.00 -1.13 6.34
CA CYS A 245 12.57 0.02 7.01
C CYS A 245 12.21 1.27 6.21
N PHE A 246 11.47 2.18 6.85
CA PHE A 246 11.11 3.47 6.26
C PHE A 246 12.15 4.52 6.67
N PRO A 247 12.65 5.33 5.72
CA PRO A 247 13.84 6.15 5.92
C PRO A 247 13.69 7.19 7.03
N ALA A 248 14.83 7.46 7.67
CA ALA A 248 15.01 8.50 8.68
C ALA A 248 14.88 9.93 8.08
N PRO A 249 14.75 11.01 8.90
CA PRO A 249 14.44 12.35 8.40
C PRO A 249 15.62 13.04 7.71
N GLU A 250 15.76 12.86 6.40
CA GLU A 250 16.54 13.79 5.57
C GLU A 250 15.70 15.03 5.23
N ALA A 251 15.92 16.10 5.99
CA ALA A 251 15.62 17.50 5.67
C ALA A 251 14.15 17.96 5.43
N GLY A 252 13.12 17.20 5.82
CA GLY A 252 11.73 17.69 5.96
C GLY A 252 11.40 18.08 7.41
N ARG A 253 10.81 19.25 7.68
CA ARG A 253 10.54 19.68 9.08
C ARG A 253 9.43 18.88 9.77
N ASP A 254 8.39 18.48 9.05
CA ASP A 254 7.18 17.91 9.66
C ASP A 254 6.83 16.49 9.18
N ILE A 255 7.05 16.14 7.90
CA ILE A 255 6.74 14.81 7.31
C ILE A 255 8.04 14.14 6.82
N GLN A 256 8.22 12.86 7.15
CA GLN A 256 9.32 11.98 6.74
C GLN A 256 8.99 11.12 5.52
N TRP A 257 7.78 10.57 5.48
CA TRP A 257 7.30 9.69 4.41
C TRP A 257 5.78 9.64 4.44
N SER A 258 5.13 9.39 3.30
CA SER A 258 3.68 9.16 3.24
C SER A 258 3.34 8.20 2.10
N GLY A 259 2.31 7.39 2.29
CA GLY A 259 1.89 6.38 1.32
C GLY A 259 1.13 5.22 1.97
N ASN A 260 0.88 4.18 1.18
CA ASN A 260 -0.05 3.11 1.52
C ASN A 260 0.59 1.73 1.34
N MET A 261 0.04 0.74 2.03
CA MET A 261 0.40 -0.67 1.94
C MET A 261 -0.87 -1.54 1.86
N PHE A 262 -0.83 -2.67 1.15
CA PHE A 262 -1.98 -3.58 1.01
C PHE A 262 -1.54 -4.99 0.62
N ALA A 263 -2.43 -5.97 0.82
CA ALA A 263 -2.26 -7.31 0.29
C ALA A 263 -2.74 -7.40 -1.17
N ARG A 264 -2.04 -8.20 -1.97
CA ARG A 264 -2.42 -8.60 -3.33
C ARG A 264 -2.49 -10.12 -3.36
N THR A 265 -3.54 -10.71 -3.92
CA THR A 265 -3.77 -12.16 -3.83
C THR A 265 -4.00 -12.81 -5.18
N GLY A 266 -3.63 -14.10 -5.29
CA GLY A 266 -3.72 -14.86 -6.54
C GLY A 266 -2.85 -14.35 -7.69
N CYS A 267 -1.72 -13.72 -7.39
CA CYS A 267 -0.72 -13.31 -8.38
C CYS A 267 -0.09 -14.52 -9.10
N ASN A 268 0.49 -14.28 -10.27
CA ASN A 268 1.36 -15.25 -10.94
C ASN A 268 2.74 -15.34 -10.25
N ASP A 269 3.59 -16.28 -10.68
CA ASP A 269 4.91 -16.51 -10.07
C ASP A 269 5.86 -15.29 -10.13
N SER A 270 5.60 -14.33 -11.04
CA SER A 270 6.33 -13.07 -11.16
C SER A 270 5.78 -11.94 -10.27
N GLY A 271 4.79 -12.22 -9.41
CA GLY A 271 4.13 -11.24 -8.55
C GLY A 271 3.11 -10.33 -9.25
N GLN A 272 2.80 -10.60 -10.52
CA GLN A 272 1.92 -9.78 -11.37
C GLN A 272 0.57 -10.46 -11.63
N GLN A 273 -0.37 -9.72 -12.21
CA GLN A 273 -1.69 -10.23 -12.64
C GLN A 273 -2.49 -10.84 -11.48
N CYS A 274 -2.39 -10.21 -10.30
CA CYS A 274 -3.13 -10.61 -9.11
C CYS A 274 -4.65 -10.47 -9.32
N HIS A 275 -5.45 -11.30 -8.63
CA HIS A 275 -6.91 -11.23 -8.70
C HIS A 275 -7.48 -10.07 -7.87
N THR A 276 -6.76 -9.66 -6.83
CA THR A 276 -7.07 -8.48 -6.01
C THR A 276 -5.80 -7.67 -5.76
N GLY A 277 -5.94 -6.35 -5.60
CA GLY A 277 -4.84 -5.45 -5.27
C GLY A 277 -3.75 -5.31 -6.35
N ASP A 278 -3.88 -5.87 -7.54
CA ASP A 278 -2.82 -5.82 -8.55
C ASP A 278 -2.40 -4.38 -8.87
N CYS A 279 -1.11 -4.08 -8.74
CA CYS A 279 -0.51 -2.79 -9.11
C CYS A 279 0.56 -2.96 -10.21
N GLY A 280 0.59 -4.10 -10.89
CA GLY A 280 1.60 -4.43 -11.91
C GLY A 280 3.04 -4.64 -11.40
N SER A 281 3.32 -4.55 -10.09
CA SER A 281 4.68 -4.73 -9.55
C SER A 281 5.19 -6.16 -9.74
N LYS A 282 6.49 -6.30 -10.03
CA LYS A 282 7.15 -7.61 -10.15
C LYS A 282 7.55 -8.17 -8.77
N ALA A 283 8.21 -9.33 -8.77
CA ALA A 283 8.52 -10.02 -7.53
C ALA A 283 9.48 -9.21 -6.64
N ASN A 284 9.12 -9.06 -5.36
CA ASN A 284 9.81 -8.21 -4.38
C ASN A 284 9.89 -6.71 -4.76
N GLU A 285 9.15 -6.24 -5.77
CA GLU A 285 9.02 -4.82 -6.15
C GLU A 285 7.86 -4.13 -5.42
N ASN A 286 8.14 -2.94 -4.88
CA ASN A 286 7.14 -1.94 -4.56
C ASN A 286 6.30 -1.62 -5.82
N CYS A 287 5.07 -1.13 -5.64
CA CYS A 287 4.24 -0.75 -6.79
C CYS A 287 4.90 0.38 -7.60
N PRO A 288 4.73 0.41 -8.94
CA PRO A 288 5.29 1.47 -9.77
C PRO A 288 4.83 2.85 -9.31
N THR A 289 5.70 3.85 -9.45
CA THR A 289 5.48 5.23 -9.01
C THR A 289 4.15 5.78 -9.52
N GLY A 290 3.32 6.32 -8.63
CA GLY A 290 1.97 6.81 -8.94
C GLY A 290 0.91 5.74 -9.26
N THR A 291 1.20 4.44 -9.09
CA THR A 291 0.27 3.34 -9.41
C THR A 291 -0.30 2.70 -8.13
N GLY A 292 -1.60 2.89 -7.89
CA GLY A 292 -2.33 2.20 -6.82
C GLY A 292 -2.60 0.71 -7.12
N GLY A 293 -2.95 -0.06 -6.10
CA GLY A 293 -3.48 -1.42 -6.28
C GLY A 293 -4.93 -1.40 -6.72
N ASN A 294 -5.29 -2.28 -7.66
CA ASN A 294 -6.65 -2.41 -8.19
C ASN A 294 -7.64 -2.89 -7.10
N PRO A 295 -8.76 -2.18 -6.90
CA PRO A 295 -9.83 -2.58 -5.97
C PRO A 295 -10.51 -3.93 -6.35
N PRO A 296 -11.09 -4.66 -5.37
CA PRO A 296 -11.13 -4.29 -3.96
C PRO A 296 -9.79 -4.56 -3.27
N ASN A 297 -9.40 -3.64 -2.38
CA ASN A 297 -8.22 -3.80 -1.55
C ASN A 297 -8.36 -3.07 -0.21
N THR A 298 -8.05 -3.78 0.88
CA THR A 298 -7.87 -3.16 2.19
C THR A 298 -6.53 -2.46 2.22
N LEU A 299 -6.56 -1.14 2.39
CA LEU A 299 -5.38 -0.29 2.48
C LEU A 299 -4.97 -0.09 3.95
N LEU A 300 -3.67 -0.01 4.17
CA LEU A 300 -3.05 0.62 5.32
C LEU A 300 -2.55 1.96 4.83
N GLU A 301 -3.12 3.06 5.29
CA GLU A 301 -2.70 4.41 4.89
C GLU A 301 -1.88 5.02 6.04
N PHE A 302 -0.75 5.67 5.73
CA PHE A 302 0.08 6.29 6.76
C PHE A 302 0.95 7.46 6.27
N THR A 303 1.17 8.39 7.20
CA THR A 303 2.09 9.52 7.07
C THR A 303 3.00 9.53 8.29
N LEU A 304 4.27 9.23 8.08
CA LEU A 304 5.31 9.24 9.10
C LEU A 304 5.81 10.66 9.28
N SER A 305 5.78 11.16 10.51
CA SER A 305 6.14 12.53 10.87
C SER A 305 7.57 12.63 11.38
N ASN A 306 8.14 13.84 11.35
CA ASN A 306 9.48 14.08 11.87
C ASN A 306 9.49 14.08 13.40
N GLN A 307 9.98 12.99 13.99
CA GLN A 307 10.01 12.81 15.45
C GLN A 307 11.33 13.26 16.10
N SER A 308 12.21 13.91 15.33
CA SER A 308 13.34 14.70 15.84
C SER A 308 13.04 16.21 15.87
N ALA A 309 11.86 16.64 15.40
CA ALA A 309 11.45 18.05 15.43
C ALA A 309 11.21 18.54 16.87
N ALA A 310 11.77 19.70 17.20
CA ALA A 310 11.62 20.35 18.51
C ALA A 310 10.73 21.61 18.38
N PRO A 311 9.89 21.94 19.37
CA PRO A 311 9.93 21.46 20.77
C PRO A 311 9.05 20.24 21.08
N VAL A 312 8.21 19.78 20.15
CA VAL A 312 7.38 18.57 20.28
C VAL A 312 7.46 17.81 18.96
N PRO A 313 7.73 16.49 18.95
CA PRO A 313 7.71 15.70 17.72
C PRO A 313 6.29 15.66 17.14
N GLY A 314 6.17 15.70 15.81
CA GLY A 314 4.89 15.43 15.16
C GLY A 314 4.54 13.94 15.28
N PRO A 315 3.30 13.55 15.61
CA PRO A 315 2.91 12.15 15.60
C PRO A 315 2.81 11.62 14.17
N ASP A 316 3.10 10.33 13.99
CA ASP A 316 2.77 9.59 12.78
C ASP A 316 1.24 9.44 12.71
N PHE A 317 0.63 9.64 11.55
CA PHE A 317 -0.79 9.43 11.28
C PHE A 317 -0.97 8.12 10.52
N TYR A 318 -1.95 7.30 10.89
CA TYR A 318 -2.16 6.01 10.24
C TYR A 318 -3.57 5.46 10.47
N ASP A 319 -4.02 4.61 9.54
CA ASP A 319 -5.33 3.97 9.59
C ASP A 319 -5.39 2.68 8.76
N ILE A 320 -6.52 1.98 8.87
CA ILE A 320 -6.92 0.89 7.98
C ILE A 320 -8.10 1.41 7.18
N SER A 321 -8.02 1.40 5.86
CA SER A 321 -9.01 1.97 4.96
C SER A 321 -9.62 0.87 4.09
N ILE A 322 -10.95 0.79 4.15
CA ILE A 322 -11.79 -0.17 3.41
C ILE A 322 -12.83 0.54 2.54
N ILE A 323 -12.61 1.84 2.29
CA ILE A 323 -13.33 2.62 1.29
C ILE A 323 -13.21 1.98 -0.11
N ASN A 324 -12.05 1.40 -0.43
CA ASN A 324 -11.84 0.65 -1.66
C ASN A 324 -12.41 -0.78 -1.62
N GLY A 325 -13.20 -1.13 -0.60
CA GLY A 325 -13.63 -2.50 -0.32
C GLY A 325 -12.60 -3.30 0.48
N ILE A 326 -12.78 -4.61 0.49
CA ILE A 326 -12.02 -5.56 1.31
C ILE A 326 -11.56 -6.72 0.43
N ASN A 327 -10.29 -7.10 0.48
CA ASN A 327 -9.80 -8.37 -0.07
C ASN A 327 -9.26 -9.29 1.02
N VAL A 328 -8.30 -8.79 1.80
CA VAL A 328 -7.69 -9.48 2.94
C VAL A 328 -7.83 -8.58 4.15
N ALA A 329 -8.29 -9.12 5.26
CA ALA A 329 -8.39 -8.37 6.50
C ALA A 329 -6.99 -8.03 7.03
N ALA A 330 -6.84 -6.87 7.66
CA ALA A 330 -5.55 -6.40 8.12
C ALA A 330 -5.63 -5.69 9.47
N SER A 331 -4.53 -5.69 10.20
CA SER A 331 -4.32 -4.85 11.39
C SER A 331 -2.97 -4.16 11.29
N PHE A 332 -2.92 -2.93 11.81
CA PHE A 332 -1.76 -2.07 11.78
C PHE A 332 -1.57 -1.51 13.19
N VAL A 333 -0.59 -2.05 13.92
CA VAL A 333 -0.47 -1.87 15.37
C VAL A 333 0.93 -1.36 15.70
N PRO A 334 1.08 -0.24 16.44
CA PRO A 334 2.38 0.17 16.95
C PRO A 334 3.02 -0.91 17.84
N ASP A 335 4.33 -1.12 17.69
CA ASP A 335 5.10 -2.11 18.44
C ASP A 335 5.35 -1.64 19.87
N ALA A 336 4.93 -2.47 20.84
CA ALA A 336 5.00 -2.13 22.25
C ALA A 336 6.43 -1.81 22.70
N GLY A 337 6.62 -0.63 23.32
CA GLY A 337 7.92 -0.13 23.76
C GLY A 337 8.65 0.75 22.73
N SER A 338 8.05 1.03 21.56
CA SER A 338 8.51 2.06 20.62
C SER A 338 7.77 3.41 20.74
N PHE A 339 6.77 3.47 21.62
CA PHE A 339 5.90 4.63 21.81
C PHE A 339 5.42 4.77 23.25
N GLU A 340 4.81 5.92 23.58
CA GLU A 340 4.01 6.13 24.80
C GLU A 340 2.62 6.62 24.39
N ALA A 341 1.57 5.87 24.75
CA ALA A 341 0.19 6.21 24.37
C ALA A 341 -0.43 7.24 25.33
N ASP A 342 -1.18 8.20 24.80
CA ASP A 342 -2.02 9.06 25.63
C ASP A 342 -3.26 8.30 26.10
N SER A 343 -3.27 7.91 27.38
CA SER A 343 -4.41 7.23 28.02
C SER A 343 -5.75 7.99 27.99
N SER A 344 -5.74 9.28 27.62
CA SER A 344 -6.95 10.11 27.46
C SER A 344 -7.51 10.14 26.03
N ASP A 345 -6.74 9.69 25.03
CA ASP A 345 -7.18 9.57 23.64
C ASP A 345 -7.09 8.09 23.19
N PRO A 346 -8.21 7.39 22.99
CA PRO A 346 -8.20 5.97 22.62
C PRO A 346 -7.63 5.69 21.22
N TYR A 347 -7.43 6.71 20.38
CA TYR A 347 -6.78 6.60 19.08
C TYR A 347 -5.26 6.87 19.15
N SER A 348 -4.72 7.22 20.32
CA SER A 348 -3.28 7.40 20.54
C SER A 348 -2.56 6.04 20.62
N CYS A 349 -1.71 5.77 19.65
CA CYS A 349 -0.91 4.54 19.51
C CYS A 349 -1.69 3.22 19.62
N ALA A 350 -2.99 3.24 19.29
CA ALA A 350 -3.83 2.05 19.21
C ALA A 350 -3.75 1.41 17.81
N GLY A 351 -4.39 0.24 17.65
CA GLY A 351 -4.19 -0.63 16.49
C GLY A 351 -5.42 -0.75 15.58
N PRO A 352 -5.64 0.12 14.58
CA PRO A 352 -6.71 -0.05 13.59
C PRO A 352 -6.69 -1.45 12.97
N GLY A 353 -7.88 -1.99 12.72
CA GLY A 353 -8.04 -3.32 12.14
C GLY A 353 -7.83 -4.48 13.12
N SER A 354 -7.37 -4.22 14.35
CA SER A 354 -7.10 -5.29 15.31
C SER A 354 -8.37 -5.99 15.81
N ALA A 355 -8.31 -7.33 15.84
CA ALA A 355 -9.31 -8.18 16.50
C ALA A 355 -9.27 -8.09 18.05
N THR A 356 -8.26 -7.42 18.61
CA THR A 356 -8.17 -7.09 20.04
C THR A 356 -7.77 -5.63 20.21
N GLN A 357 -8.65 -4.81 20.77
CA GLN A 357 -8.40 -3.38 21.00
C GLN A 357 -8.01 -3.08 22.45
N ALA A 358 -7.30 -1.96 22.62
CA ALA A 358 -7.03 -1.36 23.92
C ALA A 358 -8.10 -0.31 24.27
N GLY A 359 -8.27 -0.05 25.56
CA GLY A 359 -9.14 1.03 26.05
C GLY A 359 -10.62 0.80 25.73
N SER A 360 -11.23 1.77 25.05
CA SER A 360 -12.68 1.86 24.79
C SER A 360 -13.08 1.58 23.33
N LEU A 361 -12.13 1.27 22.45
CA LEU A 361 -12.42 0.95 21.04
C LEU A 361 -13.01 -0.45 20.89
N SER A 362 -13.97 -0.59 19.98
CA SER A 362 -14.53 -1.88 19.60
C SER A 362 -13.57 -2.63 18.65
N PRO A 363 -13.31 -3.94 18.88
CA PRO A 363 -12.46 -4.74 18.01
C PRO A 363 -13.12 -4.98 16.64
N CYS A 364 -12.27 -5.17 15.63
CA CYS A 364 -12.72 -5.55 14.30
C CYS A 364 -12.96 -7.06 14.25
N SER A 365 -14.21 -7.46 13.98
CA SER A 365 -14.59 -8.86 13.79
C SER A 365 -14.09 -9.41 12.45
N TRP A 366 -14.00 -8.52 11.45
CA TRP A 366 -13.80 -8.80 10.04
C TRP A 366 -14.82 -9.79 9.46
N GLN A 367 -15.96 -9.94 10.12
CA GLN A 367 -17.10 -10.69 9.62
C GLN A 367 -17.95 -9.76 8.74
N VAL A 368 -17.98 -10.00 7.44
CA VAL A 368 -18.63 -9.10 6.49
C VAL A 368 -20.04 -9.58 6.17
N ASN A 369 -21.04 -8.94 6.78
CA ASN A 369 -22.46 -9.24 6.57
C ASN A 369 -23.13 -8.05 5.84
N PRO A 370 -23.11 -7.99 4.50
CA PRO A 370 -23.60 -6.84 3.71
C PRO A 370 -25.12 -6.74 3.70
N THR A 371 -25.69 -6.41 4.86
CA THR A 371 -27.12 -6.18 5.05
C THR A 371 -27.40 -4.68 5.08
N VAL A 372 -28.31 -4.22 4.23
CA VAL A 372 -28.76 -2.82 4.18
C VAL A 372 -30.28 -2.82 4.31
N ASP A 373 -30.82 -2.06 5.26
CA ASP A 373 -32.25 -2.02 5.60
C ASP A 373 -32.89 -3.41 5.81
N SER A 374 -32.17 -4.30 6.49
CA SER A 374 -32.53 -5.72 6.71
C SER A 374 -32.58 -6.60 5.44
N VAL A 375 -32.08 -6.12 4.30
CA VAL A 375 -31.95 -6.89 3.04
C VAL A 375 -30.50 -7.33 2.85
N ASP A 376 -30.29 -8.62 2.63
CA ASP A 376 -28.97 -9.20 2.32
C ASP A 376 -28.56 -8.90 0.88
N TYR A 377 -27.46 -8.14 0.72
CA TYR A 377 -26.86 -7.78 -0.56
C TYR A 377 -25.55 -8.55 -0.84
N SER A 378 -25.34 -9.71 -0.21
CA SER A 378 -24.14 -10.53 -0.41
C SER A 378 -23.84 -10.80 -1.88
N SER A 379 -24.82 -11.26 -2.66
CA SER A 379 -24.62 -11.53 -4.10
C SER A 379 -24.42 -10.28 -4.98
N LEU A 380 -24.58 -9.07 -4.42
CA LEU A 380 -24.27 -7.80 -5.09
C LEU A 380 -22.90 -7.26 -4.67
N LEU A 381 -22.53 -7.34 -3.40
CA LEU A 381 -21.28 -6.76 -2.91
C LEU A 381 -20.11 -7.74 -2.89
N ARG A 382 -20.34 -9.06 -3.01
CA ARG A 382 -19.28 -10.06 -3.10
C ARG A 382 -18.49 -9.91 -4.40
N ASN A 383 -17.18 -9.69 -4.31
CA ASN A 383 -16.25 -9.81 -5.43
C ASN A 383 -15.97 -11.30 -5.72
N VAL A 384 -16.03 -11.69 -6.99
CA VAL A 384 -15.75 -13.08 -7.40
C VAL A 384 -14.82 -13.16 -8.60
N ARG A 385 -13.93 -14.15 -8.58
CA ARG A 385 -13.21 -14.59 -9.78
C ARG A 385 -14.14 -15.47 -10.63
N PRO A 386 -14.51 -15.07 -11.86
CA PRO A 386 -15.30 -15.93 -12.73
C PRO A 386 -14.55 -17.23 -12.99
N ALA A 387 -15.22 -18.36 -12.83
CA ALA A 387 -14.64 -19.65 -13.21
C ALA A 387 -14.73 -19.84 -14.73
N THR A 388 -13.67 -20.33 -15.36
CA THR A 388 -13.77 -20.89 -16.72
C THR A 388 -14.68 -22.11 -16.69
N ILE A 389 -15.65 -22.13 -17.60
CA ILE A 389 -16.69 -23.17 -17.70
C ILE A 389 -16.07 -24.58 -17.81
N ALA A 390 -16.80 -25.59 -17.33
CA ALA A 390 -16.45 -26.98 -17.54
C ALA A 390 -16.36 -27.36 -19.04
N THR A 391 -15.71 -28.50 -19.33
CA THR A 391 -15.39 -28.94 -20.70
C THR A 391 -16.59 -29.25 -21.61
N ASP A 392 -17.80 -29.26 -21.07
CA ASP A 392 -19.06 -29.41 -21.81
C ASP A 392 -19.68 -28.07 -22.25
N GLY A 393 -19.18 -26.94 -21.75
CA GLY A 393 -19.63 -25.59 -22.11
C GLY A 393 -20.95 -25.16 -21.48
N GLN A 394 -21.45 -25.84 -20.44
CA GLN A 394 -22.68 -25.46 -19.73
C GLN A 394 -22.41 -24.84 -18.35
N CYS A 395 -23.30 -23.93 -17.95
CA CYS A 395 -23.26 -23.32 -16.62
C CYS A 395 -23.86 -24.23 -15.53
N PRO A 396 -23.58 -23.99 -14.23
CA PRO A 396 -24.01 -24.88 -13.15
C PRO A 396 -25.54 -24.94 -12.97
N ASP A 397 -26.26 -23.93 -13.45
CA ASP A 397 -27.72 -23.84 -13.55
C ASP A 397 -28.30 -24.50 -14.83
N GLY A 398 -27.44 -24.98 -15.73
CA GLY A 398 -27.78 -25.56 -17.03
C GLY A 398 -27.90 -24.55 -18.17
N ASN A 399 -27.77 -23.25 -17.91
CA ASN A 399 -27.84 -22.21 -18.95
C ASN A 399 -26.56 -22.17 -19.80
N SER A 400 -26.62 -21.39 -20.88
CA SER A 400 -25.44 -21.08 -21.69
C SER A 400 -24.66 -19.90 -21.08
N PRO A 401 -23.32 -19.94 -21.09
CA PRO A 401 -22.49 -18.80 -20.69
C PRO A 401 -22.76 -17.56 -21.54
N ASN A 402 -22.45 -16.38 -20.99
CA ASN A 402 -22.52 -15.14 -21.74
C ASN A 402 -21.40 -15.02 -22.80
N SER A 403 -21.41 -13.93 -23.57
CA SER A 403 -20.44 -13.70 -24.67
C SER A 403 -18.95 -13.64 -24.25
N LEU A 404 -18.65 -13.62 -22.95
CA LEU A 404 -17.30 -13.64 -22.41
C LEU A 404 -16.87 -15.00 -21.85
N GLY A 405 -17.78 -15.98 -21.86
CA GLY A 405 -17.56 -17.30 -21.25
C GLY A 405 -17.80 -17.33 -19.74
N ASN A 406 -18.55 -16.36 -19.19
CA ASN A 406 -18.91 -16.35 -17.77
C ASN A 406 -20.36 -16.83 -17.59
N CYS A 407 -20.61 -17.56 -16.51
CA CYS A 407 -21.95 -17.97 -16.11
C CYS A 407 -22.59 -16.88 -15.26
N GLU A 408 -23.62 -16.21 -15.80
CA GLU A 408 -24.36 -15.17 -15.08
C GLU A 408 -25.26 -15.79 -14.00
N CYS A 409 -25.50 -15.08 -12.90
CA CYS A 409 -26.24 -15.60 -11.75
C CYS A 409 -27.14 -14.55 -11.11
N SER A 410 -28.25 -15.01 -10.52
CA SER A 410 -29.10 -14.20 -9.65
C SER A 410 -28.82 -14.47 -8.17
N SER A 411 -28.53 -15.73 -7.80
CA SER A 411 -28.33 -16.19 -6.43
C SER A 411 -27.26 -17.29 -6.33
N ASP A 412 -26.81 -17.59 -5.11
CA ASP A 412 -25.85 -18.68 -4.86
C ASP A 412 -26.39 -20.07 -5.27
N THR A 413 -27.71 -20.23 -5.36
CA THR A 413 -28.33 -21.48 -5.87
C THR A 413 -27.86 -21.80 -7.28
N ASP A 414 -27.74 -20.79 -8.14
CA ASP A 414 -27.40 -20.92 -9.57
C ASP A 414 -25.94 -21.39 -9.76
N CYS A 415 -25.10 -21.21 -8.74
CA CYS A 415 -23.67 -21.53 -8.73
C CYS A 415 -23.33 -22.76 -7.88
N SER A 416 -24.22 -23.14 -6.96
CA SER A 416 -24.01 -24.15 -5.92
C SER A 416 -23.59 -25.53 -6.45
N ALA A 417 -24.10 -25.94 -7.62
CA ALA A 417 -23.76 -27.24 -8.24
C ALA A 417 -22.28 -27.38 -8.61
N ALA A 418 -21.55 -26.26 -8.77
CA ALA A 418 -20.11 -26.22 -9.01
C ALA A 418 -19.28 -25.86 -7.76
N GLY A 419 -19.91 -25.76 -6.58
CA GLY A 419 -19.26 -25.27 -5.36
C GLY A 419 -18.89 -23.78 -5.43
N GLN A 420 -19.55 -23.01 -6.30
CA GLN A 420 -19.28 -21.61 -6.55
C GLN A 420 -20.31 -20.69 -5.89
N LEU A 421 -19.97 -19.41 -5.79
CA LEU A 421 -20.79 -18.36 -5.23
C LEU A 421 -21.15 -17.34 -6.31
N CYS A 422 -22.31 -16.70 -6.18
CA CYS A 422 -22.76 -15.62 -7.04
C CYS A 422 -22.20 -14.28 -6.53
N GLY A 423 -21.60 -13.48 -7.40
CA GLY A 423 -21.08 -12.15 -7.03
C GLY A 423 -20.69 -11.32 -8.24
N LEU A 424 -20.22 -10.10 -8.02
CA LEU A 424 -19.75 -9.22 -9.09
C LEU A 424 -18.31 -9.53 -9.50
N ALA A 425 -18.09 -9.57 -10.80
CA ALA A 425 -16.78 -9.47 -11.42
C ALA A 425 -16.70 -8.22 -12.31
N LEU A 426 -15.54 -7.55 -12.31
CA LEU A 426 -15.27 -6.38 -13.16
C LEU A 426 -15.04 -6.82 -14.63
N ASN A 427 -15.72 -6.17 -15.57
CA ASN A 427 -15.71 -6.53 -16.97
C ASN A 427 -14.88 -5.55 -17.82
N ALA A 428 -13.56 -5.76 -17.87
CA ALA A 428 -12.64 -4.93 -18.64
C ALA A 428 -12.96 -4.83 -20.15
N LYS A 429 -13.75 -5.78 -20.71
CA LYS A 429 -14.18 -5.77 -22.12
C LYS A 429 -15.48 -4.98 -22.37
N LYS A 430 -16.21 -4.61 -21.31
CA LYS A 430 -17.49 -3.88 -21.36
C LYS A 430 -17.36 -2.56 -20.59
N ASP A 431 -16.38 -1.75 -20.98
CA ASP A 431 -16.08 -0.44 -20.37
C ASP A 431 -15.89 -0.46 -18.84
N GLN A 432 -15.40 -1.58 -18.28
CA GLN A 432 -15.26 -1.81 -16.82
C GLN A 432 -16.60 -1.80 -16.04
N GLN A 433 -17.72 -2.17 -16.66
CA GLN A 433 -18.96 -2.46 -15.94
C GLN A 433 -18.83 -3.72 -15.06
N TYR A 434 -19.65 -3.85 -14.02
CA TYR A 434 -19.73 -5.08 -13.24
C TYR A 434 -20.75 -6.05 -13.82
N THR A 435 -20.60 -7.35 -13.56
CA THR A 435 -21.57 -8.39 -13.96
C THR A 435 -21.68 -9.45 -12.87
N LYS A 436 -22.90 -9.82 -12.49
CA LYS A 436 -23.15 -10.91 -11.53
C LYS A 436 -22.89 -12.26 -12.20
N VAL A 437 -21.91 -13.00 -11.69
CA VAL A 437 -21.46 -14.28 -12.23
C VAL A 437 -21.13 -15.30 -11.14
N CYS A 438 -21.14 -16.58 -11.51
CA CYS A 438 -20.63 -17.65 -10.65
C CYS A 438 -19.10 -17.65 -10.61
N GLY A 439 -18.54 -17.76 -9.41
CA GLY A 439 -17.10 -17.73 -9.22
C GLY A 439 -16.63 -18.10 -7.81
N THR A 440 -15.33 -17.96 -7.60
CA THR A 440 -14.68 -18.07 -6.29
C THR A 440 -14.70 -16.70 -5.62
N HIS A 441 -15.09 -16.64 -4.34
CA HIS A 441 -15.06 -15.41 -3.54
C HIS A 441 -13.62 -14.86 -3.41
N LEU A 442 -13.47 -13.55 -3.60
CA LEU A 442 -12.20 -12.81 -3.52
C LEU A 442 -12.21 -11.65 -2.49
N GLY A 443 -13.33 -11.43 -1.81
CA GLY A 443 -13.56 -10.25 -0.97
C GLY A 443 -14.83 -9.49 -1.34
N TRP A 444 -14.89 -8.22 -0.98
CA TRP A 444 -16.10 -7.40 -0.97
C TRP A 444 -15.88 -6.02 -1.59
N TRP A 445 -16.81 -5.62 -2.45
CA TRP A 445 -16.92 -4.27 -2.99
C TRP A 445 -17.64 -3.34 -2.01
N SER A 446 -17.21 -2.08 -1.98
CA SER A 446 -17.95 -0.97 -1.36
C SER A 446 -18.91 -0.31 -2.35
N ALA A 447 -19.92 0.40 -1.86
CA ALA A 447 -20.74 1.30 -2.69
C ALA A 447 -19.93 2.44 -3.34
N ASP A 448 -18.90 2.94 -2.65
CA ASP A 448 -17.94 3.93 -3.17
C ASP A 448 -17.34 3.45 -4.50
N GLN A 449 -16.61 2.33 -4.49
CA GLN A 449 -16.02 1.76 -5.71
C GLN A 449 -17.02 1.41 -6.81
N ILE A 450 -18.18 0.87 -6.45
CA ILE A 450 -19.20 0.49 -7.43
C ILE A 450 -19.78 1.71 -8.15
N CYS A 451 -20.07 2.80 -7.44
CA CYS A 451 -20.60 4.02 -8.05
C CYS A 451 -19.49 4.91 -8.62
N GLY A 452 -18.29 4.88 -8.04
CA GLY A 452 -17.12 5.65 -8.45
C GLY A 452 -16.44 5.16 -9.73
N SER A 453 -16.55 3.87 -10.07
CA SER A 453 -15.90 3.27 -11.27
C SER A 453 -16.51 3.68 -12.62
N SER A 454 -17.17 4.84 -12.71
CA SER A 454 -17.85 5.36 -13.91
C SER A 454 -16.86 5.88 -14.96
N ILE A 455 -16.17 4.96 -15.62
CA ILE A 455 -15.22 5.30 -16.70
C ILE A 455 -15.99 5.76 -17.95
N ASN A 456 -15.47 6.81 -18.59
CA ASN A 456 -16.05 7.42 -19.80
C ASN A 456 -17.53 7.85 -19.66
N ASN A 457 -17.96 8.22 -18.45
CA ASN A 457 -19.33 8.67 -18.18
C ASN A 457 -20.43 7.61 -18.47
N LYS A 458 -20.06 6.32 -18.43
CA LYS A 458 -20.97 5.18 -18.58
C LYS A 458 -21.38 4.64 -17.21
N SER A 459 -22.64 4.22 -17.09
CA SER A 459 -23.17 3.59 -15.87
C SER A 459 -22.40 2.31 -15.53
N PRO A 460 -22.06 2.04 -14.25
CA PRO A 460 -21.39 0.80 -13.84
C PRO A 460 -22.27 -0.45 -14.04
N PHE A 461 -23.59 -0.28 -14.19
CA PHE A 461 -24.56 -1.35 -14.48
C PHE A 461 -25.57 -0.97 -15.56
N GLU A 462 -26.06 -1.99 -16.28
CA GLU A 462 -27.23 -1.90 -17.16
C GLU A 462 -28.37 -2.77 -16.60
N PRO A 463 -29.63 -2.28 -16.53
CA PRO A 463 -30.11 -0.93 -16.77
C PRO A 463 -30.26 -0.15 -15.46
N TYR A 464 -29.28 0.69 -15.12
CA TYR A 464 -29.33 1.65 -13.99
C TYR A 464 -29.49 1.07 -12.59
N GLY A 465 -28.44 0.42 -12.09
CA GLY A 465 -27.92 0.66 -10.74
C GLY A 465 -28.69 0.15 -9.51
N ALA A 466 -29.95 -0.30 -9.60
CA ALA A 466 -30.67 -0.80 -8.45
C ALA A 466 -29.92 -1.96 -7.77
N PRO A 467 -29.72 -1.92 -6.43
CA PRO A 467 -30.32 -1.02 -5.43
C PRO A 467 -29.59 0.31 -5.18
N LEU A 468 -28.32 0.47 -5.59
CA LEU A 468 -27.50 1.65 -5.31
C LEU A 468 -27.96 2.90 -6.06
N ASN A 469 -28.56 2.71 -7.23
CA ASN A 469 -29.04 3.78 -8.12
C ASN A 469 -27.99 4.88 -8.39
N CYS A 470 -26.71 4.54 -8.55
CA CYS A 470 -25.58 5.49 -8.63
C CYS A 470 -25.77 6.77 -9.50
N ALA A 471 -26.58 6.69 -10.56
CA ALA A 471 -26.87 7.80 -11.49
C ALA A 471 -28.16 8.60 -11.16
N GLU A 472 -28.93 8.21 -10.13
CA GLU A 472 -30.12 8.92 -9.66
C GLU A 472 -29.74 10.29 -9.10
N THR A 473 -30.54 11.30 -9.42
CA THR A 473 -30.22 12.71 -9.21
C THR A 473 -31.06 13.34 -8.10
N VAL A 474 -30.43 14.09 -7.21
CA VAL A 474 -31.02 14.69 -6.01
C VAL A 474 -30.76 16.19 -6.01
N ALA A 475 -31.78 16.99 -5.72
CA ALA A 475 -31.63 18.44 -5.66
C ALA A 475 -30.93 18.89 -4.37
N ASN A 476 -29.89 19.73 -4.50
CA ASN A 476 -29.18 20.37 -3.41
C ASN A 476 -29.95 21.61 -2.89
N SER A 477 -29.62 22.10 -1.70
CA SER A 477 -30.31 23.25 -1.09
C SER A 477 -30.16 24.56 -1.87
N ASP A 478 -29.12 24.68 -2.70
CA ASP A 478 -28.87 25.83 -3.58
C ASP A 478 -29.49 25.70 -4.98
N GLY A 479 -30.20 24.60 -5.27
CA GLY A 479 -30.85 24.32 -6.55
C GLY A 479 -29.96 23.67 -7.61
N SER A 480 -28.70 23.33 -7.29
CA SER A 480 -27.90 22.40 -8.09
C SER A 480 -28.36 20.94 -7.91
N MET A 481 -27.79 20.01 -8.67
CA MET A 481 -28.15 18.58 -8.64
C MET A 481 -26.92 17.72 -8.35
N SER A 482 -26.99 16.89 -7.31
CA SER A 482 -26.03 15.81 -7.04
C SER A 482 -26.53 14.47 -7.57
N THR A 483 -25.64 13.48 -7.71
CA THR A 483 -26.01 12.08 -7.96
C THR A 483 -25.81 11.22 -6.71
N HIS A 484 -26.36 10.01 -6.68
CA HIS A 484 -26.01 9.02 -5.64
C HIS A 484 -24.49 8.73 -5.63
N THR A 485 -23.84 8.71 -6.80
CA THR A 485 -22.37 8.65 -6.89
C THR A 485 -21.71 9.77 -6.09
N ASN A 486 -22.15 11.02 -6.26
CA ASN A 486 -21.60 12.16 -5.51
C ASN A 486 -21.69 11.96 -3.99
N PHE A 487 -22.76 11.33 -3.49
CA PHE A 487 -22.89 10.98 -2.07
C PHE A 487 -22.04 9.77 -1.67
N HIS A 488 -21.91 8.72 -2.50
CA HIS A 488 -21.10 7.55 -2.18
C HIS A 488 -19.59 7.82 -2.16
N ILE A 489 -19.08 8.74 -3.00
CA ILE A 489 -17.64 9.03 -3.12
C ILE A 489 -17.23 10.42 -2.57
N CYS A 490 -18.16 11.13 -1.91
CA CYS A 490 -18.05 12.54 -1.49
C CYS A 490 -17.37 13.46 -2.52
N THR A 491 -18.01 13.64 -3.68
CA THR A 491 -17.51 14.57 -4.72
C THR A 491 -18.54 15.60 -5.13
N GLN A 492 -18.07 16.80 -5.47
CA GLN A 492 -18.93 17.86 -5.99
C GLN A 492 -19.58 17.44 -7.33
N PRO A 493 -20.81 17.90 -7.63
CA PRO A 493 -21.41 17.70 -8.94
C PRO A 493 -20.61 18.35 -10.07
N ALA A 494 -20.63 17.74 -11.26
CA ALA A 494 -19.94 18.26 -12.42
C ALA A 494 -20.48 19.64 -12.84
N GLY A 495 -19.62 20.66 -12.81
CA GLY A 495 -19.99 22.04 -13.15
C GLY A 495 -20.65 22.84 -12.03
N ALA A 496 -20.66 22.35 -10.78
CA ALA A 496 -21.09 23.13 -9.63
C ALA A 496 -20.22 24.41 -9.47
N PRO A 497 -20.82 25.58 -9.14
CA PRO A 497 -20.11 26.86 -9.11
C PRO A 497 -19.29 27.10 -7.82
N ALA A 498 -19.40 26.22 -6.81
CA ALA A 498 -18.77 26.39 -5.51
C ALA A 498 -18.07 25.09 -5.05
N PRO A 499 -16.84 25.15 -4.53
CA PRO A 499 -16.10 24.01 -3.99
C PRO A 499 -16.59 23.59 -2.58
N GLU A 500 -17.78 24.03 -2.18
CA GLU A 500 -18.38 23.82 -0.86
C GLU A 500 -19.33 22.60 -0.86
N GLN A 501 -19.93 22.27 -2.00
CA GLN A 501 -20.70 21.04 -2.16
C GLN A 501 -19.75 19.83 -2.07
N ALA A 502 -20.13 18.83 -1.28
CA ALA A 502 -19.29 17.67 -0.95
C ALA A 502 -17.97 18.00 -0.24
N GLN A 503 -18.01 18.93 0.72
CA GLN A 503 -17.03 18.96 1.82
C GLN A 503 -17.46 17.99 2.95
N SER A 504 -16.50 17.60 3.80
CA SER A 504 -16.75 16.84 5.02
C SER A 504 -17.72 17.57 5.95
N CYS A 505 -18.74 16.87 6.45
CA CYS A 505 -19.60 17.31 7.54
C CYS A 505 -18.85 17.42 8.90
N TYR A 506 -17.64 16.82 9.01
CA TYR A 506 -16.73 16.94 10.15
C TYR A 506 -15.78 18.16 10.04
N SER A 507 -15.89 19.00 9.01
CA SER A 507 -15.12 20.24 8.87
C SER A 507 -15.81 21.43 9.53
N ASN A 508 -15.05 22.33 10.17
CA ASN A 508 -15.61 23.57 10.74
C ASN A 508 -16.16 24.56 9.70
N ALA A 509 -15.90 24.32 8.40
CA ALA A 509 -16.45 25.05 7.26
C ALA A 509 -17.57 24.29 6.53
N ALA A 510 -18.07 23.18 7.10
CA ALA A 510 -19.10 22.36 6.47
C ALA A 510 -20.39 23.12 6.16
N VAL A 511 -20.93 22.89 4.96
CA VAL A 511 -22.20 23.44 4.49
C VAL A 511 -23.34 22.42 4.59
N THR A 512 -24.58 22.84 4.33
CA THR A 512 -25.78 21.99 4.46
C THR A 512 -25.76 20.71 3.63
N ASP A 513 -25.26 20.76 2.38
CA ASP A 513 -25.13 19.59 1.50
C ASP A 513 -23.69 18.99 1.56
N CYS A 514 -23.16 18.84 2.77
CA CYS A 514 -21.91 18.12 3.06
C CYS A 514 -22.08 16.59 2.94
N CYS A 515 -20.98 15.82 3.05
CA CYS A 515 -21.02 14.37 3.20
C CYS A 515 -20.28 13.86 4.44
N GLY A 516 -20.61 12.64 4.87
CA GLY A 516 -20.11 12.05 6.13
C GLY A 516 -20.98 12.44 7.32
N CYS A 517 -20.38 12.45 8.52
CA CYS A 517 -21.07 12.67 9.79
C CYS A 517 -22.15 11.60 10.10
N ALA A 518 -21.75 10.33 10.02
CA ALA A 518 -22.58 9.21 10.50
C ALA A 518 -22.76 9.20 12.03
N THR A 519 -21.95 9.96 12.77
CA THR A 519 -21.94 10.05 14.24
C THR A 519 -22.94 11.06 14.80
N SER A 520 -23.54 11.91 13.96
CA SER A 520 -24.48 12.95 14.40
C SER A 520 -25.70 12.36 15.10
N ALA A 521 -26.21 13.06 16.12
CA ALA A 521 -27.45 12.72 16.78
C ALA A 521 -28.70 12.81 15.87
N ALA A 522 -28.56 13.38 14.67
CA ALA A 522 -29.58 13.40 13.62
C ALA A 522 -29.39 12.33 12.54
N ALA A 523 -28.29 11.58 12.55
CA ALA A 523 -28.11 10.39 11.72
C ALA A 523 -28.85 9.22 12.39
N ASP A 524 -29.84 8.64 11.70
CA ASP A 524 -30.73 7.61 12.25
C ASP A 524 -30.08 6.21 12.17
N PHE A 525 -28.89 6.05 12.77
CA PHE A 525 -28.19 4.77 12.78
C PHE A 525 -27.43 4.50 14.09
N GLN A 526 -27.82 3.44 14.81
CA GLN A 526 -27.28 3.11 16.14
C GLN A 526 -25.97 2.32 16.10
N ASP A 527 -25.60 1.76 14.94
CA ASP A 527 -24.44 0.87 14.81
C ASP A 527 -23.14 1.60 14.42
N TRP A 528 -23.16 2.92 14.22
CA TRP A 528 -21.92 3.68 13.99
C TRP A 528 -21.16 3.88 15.31
N PRO A 529 -19.82 3.74 15.33
CA PRO A 529 -19.04 4.00 16.54
C PRO A 529 -19.19 5.44 17.03
N ALA A 530 -19.39 5.63 18.34
CA ALA A 530 -19.33 6.97 18.93
C ALA A 530 -17.91 7.55 18.80
N VAL A 531 -17.80 8.86 18.56
CA VAL A 531 -16.49 9.56 18.63
C VAL A 531 -16.05 9.60 20.09
N LEU A 532 -14.91 8.96 20.37
CA LEU A 532 -14.41 8.78 21.75
C LEU A 532 -13.28 9.75 22.12
N SER A 533 -12.61 10.38 21.14
CA SER A 533 -11.54 11.34 21.39
C SER A 533 -12.06 12.78 21.39
N PRO A 534 -11.67 13.61 22.37
CA PRO A 534 -11.95 15.04 22.37
C PRO A 534 -11.10 15.84 21.38
N SER A 535 -10.10 15.20 20.76
CA SER A 535 -9.22 15.80 19.73
C SER A 535 -10.00 16.11 18.44
N PHE A 536 -11.07 15.34 18.17
CA PHE A 536 -12.00 15.60 17.08
C PHE A 536 -13.00 16.67 17.49
N GLY A 537 -12.80 17.89 16.98
CA GLY A 537 -13.69 19.02 17.23
C GLY A 537 -15.07 18.84 16.59
N GLY A 538 -16.05 19.61 17.06
CA GLY A 538 -17.45 19.51 16.61
C GLY A 538 -18.40 19.49 17.80
N ALA A 539 -19.63 19.96 17.63
CA ALA A 539 -20.61 20.05 18.72
C ALA A 539 -21.57 18.84 18.79
N ASP A 540 -21.64 18.05 17.72
CA ASP A 540 -22.53 16.91 17.55
C ASP A 540 -21.68 15.67 17.24
N ASN A 541 -21.08 15.05 18.27
CA ASN A 541 -20.20 13.88 18.16
C ASN A 541 -19.12 14.00 17.06
N GLY A 542 -18.31 15.05 17.11
CA GLY A 542 -17.27 15.35 16.10
C GLY A 542 -17.78 16.07 14.85
N CYS A 543 -19.09 16.26 14.69
CA CYS A 543 -19.65 16.96 13.52
C CYS A 543 -19.83 18.46 13.73
N TYR A 544 -19.80 19.16 12.59
CA TYR A 544 -20.10 20.59 12.47
C TYR A 544 -21.37 20.85 11.62
N ALA A 545 -21.71 19.94 10.71
CA ALA A 545 -22.97 19.94 9.96
C ALA A 545 -23.49 18.49 9.79
N SER A 546 -24.69 18.33 9.26
CA SER A 546 -25.29 17.03 8.94
C SER A 546 -26.19 17.15 7.70
N ASN A 547 -26.16 16.14 6.83
CA ASN A 547 -26.93 16.13 5.59
C ASN A 547 -27.90 14.93 5.56
N PRO A 548 -29.22 15.14 5.75
CA PRO A 548 -30.21 14.06 5.73
C PRO A 548 -30.24 13.23 4.44
N LYS A 549 -29.88 13.81 3.29
CA LYS A 549 -29.82 13.08 2.01
C LYS A 549 -28.66 12.08 2.00
N TRP A 550 -27.53 12.45 2.61
CA TRP A 550 -26.38 11.56 2.74
C TRP A 550 -26.69 10.39 3.69
N VAL A 551 -27.39 10.70 4.80
CA VAL A 551 -27.91 9.70 5.76
C VAL A 551 -28.87 8.71 5.08
N GLU A 552 -29.73 9.18 4.18
CA GLU A 552 -30.65 8.32 3.42
C GLU A 552 -29.96 7.49 2.32
N ILE A 553 -29.01 8.08 1.58
CA ILE A 553 -28.47 7.50 0.34
C ILE A 553 -27.18 6.69 0.56
N ALA A 554 -26.24 7.23 1.33
CA ALA A 554 -24.89 6.70 1.41
C ALA A 554 -24.63 5.92 2.71
N GLN A 555 -25.06 6.45 3.86
CA GLN A 555 -24.80 5.84 5.17
C GLN A 555 -25.20 4.35 5.27
N PRO A 556 -26.38 3.89 4.77
CA PRO A 556 -26.80 2.50 4.93
C PRO A 556 -25.81 1.51 4.28
N TRP A 557 -25.11 1.94 3.23
CA TRP A 557 -24.13 1.14 2.50
C TRP A 557 -22.73 1.12 3.13
N LEU A 558 -22.53 1.80 4.26
CA LEU A 558 -21.27 1.89 5.00
C LEU A 558 -21.33 1.14 6.34
N VAL A 559 -22.54 0.95 6.87
CA VAL A 559 -22.82 0.30 8.16
C VAL A 559 -22.15 -1.07 8.27
N PHE A 560 -22.33 -1.94 7.27
CA PHE A 560 -21.79 -3.30 7.33
C PHE A 560 -20.25 -3.32 7.33
N LEU A 561 -19.60 -2.36 6.67
CA LEU A 561 -18.14 -2.18 6.71
C LEU A 561 -17.68 -1.78 8.11
N LYS A 562 -18.42 -0.87 8.78
CA LYS A 562 -18.17 -0.49 10.17
C LYS A 562 -18.47 -1.60 11.18
N GLN A 563 -19.49 -2.43 10.94
CA GLN A 563 -19.75 -3.62 11.78
C GLN A 563 -18.64 -4.67 11.63
N ALA A 564 -18.09 -4.85 10.42
CA ALA A 564 -16.92 -5.70 10.19
C ALA A 564 -15.67 -5.13 10.87
N CYS A 565 -15.39 -3.83 10.73
CA CYS A 565 -14.29 -3.17 11.41
C CYS A 565 -14.63 -1.74 11.88
N PRO A 566 -14.98 -1.55 13.18
CA PRO A 566 -15.36 -0.25 13.73
C PRO A 566 -14.30 0.85 13.57
N THR A 567 -13.03 0.45 13.64
CA THR A 567 -11.87 1.35 13.56
C THR A 567 -11.32 1.55 12.14
N ALA A 568 -11.99 1.02 11.11
CA ALA A 568 -11.54 1.20 9.73
C ALA A 568 -12.22 2.40 9.08
N TYR A 569 -11.47 3.13 8.26
CA TYR A 569 -11.93 4.23 7.43
C TYR A 569 -12.81 3.66 6.31
N THR A 570 -14.12 3.89 6.38
CA THR A 570 -15.08 3.30 5.41
C THR A 570 -15.56 4.29 4.35
N TYR A 571 -15.28 5.58 4.53
CA TYR A 571 -15.88 6.66 3.75
C TYR A 571 -15.00 7.92 3.79
N PRO A 572 -14.97 8.77 2.74
CA PRO A 572 -14.18 10.00 2.76
C PRO A 572 -14.51 10.87 3.98
N PHE A 573 -13.45 11.31 4.66
CA PHE A 573 -13.49 12.15 5.85
C PHE A 573 -14.07 11.49 7.11
N ASP A 574 -14.03 10.17 7.23
CA ASP A 574 -14.39 9.44 8.46
C ASP A 574 -13.26 9.41 9.52
N ASP A 575 -12.47 10.48 9.59
CA ASP A 575 -11.25 10.55 10.40
C ASP A 575 -11.58 10.38 11.90
N ALA A 576 -12.70 10.95 12.35
CA ALA A 576 -13.12 10.99 13.75
C ALA A 576 -13.46 9.63 14.39
N THR A 577 -13.55 8.55 13.58
CA THR A 577 -13.76 7.18 14.09
C THR A 577 -12.69 6.18 13.63
N SER A 578 -11.69 6.63 12.87
CA SER A 578 -10.84 5.75 12.06
C SER A 578 -9.36 6.13 11.98
N THR A 579 -8.99 7.39 12.22
CA THR A 579 -7.61 7.86 12.10
C THR A 579 -6.89 7.81 13.44
N PHE A 580 -5.72 7.18 13.45
CA PHE A 580 -4.88 7.00 14.64
C PHE A 580 -3.63 7.87 14.56
N THR A 581 -3.09 8.21 15.73
CA THR A 581 -1.86 9.01 15.83
C THR A 581 -0.88 8.35 16.78
N CYS A 582 0.41 8.34 16.47
CA CYS A 582 1.40 7.78 17.39
C CYS A 582 2.75 8.52 17.37
N ALA A 583 3.24 8.81 18.57
CA ALA A 583 4.54 9.44 18.77
C ALA A 583 5.41 8.61 19.70
N GLY A 584 6.69 8.50 19.35
CA GLY A 584 7.74 8.07 20.24
C GLY A 584 8.20 9.22 21.14
N THR A 585 8.90 8.90 22.23
CA THR A 585 9.48 9.93 23.11
C THR A 585 10.93 10.23 22.70
N PRO A 586 11.25 11.43 22.19
CA PRO A 586 12.60 11.76 21.73
C PRO A 586 13.61 11.69 22.87
N GLY A 587 14.74 11.01 22.62
CA GLY A 587 15.79 10.82 23.62
C GLY A 587 15.50 9.78 24.73
N SER A 588 14.31 9.17 24.75
CA SER A 588 13.97 8.07 25.65
C SER A 588 13.74 6.75 24.93
N ILE A 589 12.93 6.78 23.85
CA ILE A 589 12.41 5.58 23.18
C ILE A 589 12.79 5.57 21.69
N GLY A 590 12.98 6.73 21.07
CA GLY A 590 13.16 6.84 19.62
C GLY A 590 11.81 6.97 18.90
N PRO A 591 11.76 6.78 17.57
CA PRO A 591 10.52 6.75 16.81
C PRO A 591 9.69 5.48 17.07
N PRO A 592 8.38 5.49 16.76
CA PRO A 592 7.55 4.27 16.73
C PRO A 592 8.12 3.18 15.83
N SER A 593 7.63 1.96 16.00
CA SER A 593 7.73 0.86 15.05
C SER A 593 6.36 0.19 14.98
N TYR A 594 6.13 -0.66 13.99
CA TYR A 594 4.80 -1.15 13.69
C TYR A 594 4.79 -2.63 13.30
N LYS A 595 3.79 -3.34 13.81
CA LYS A 595 3.40 -4.65 13.32
C LYS A 595 2.19 -4.55 12.40
N VAL A 596 2.36 -5.03 11.18
CA VAL A 596 1.27 -5.29 10.23
C VAL A 596 0.96 -6.77 10.24
N THR A 597 -0.31 -7.14 10.34
CA THR A 597 -0.75 -8.54 10.23
C THR A 597 -1.95 -8.64 9.32
N PHE A 598 -1.82 -9.42 8.24
CA PHE A 598 -2.90 -9.79 7.33
C PHE A 598 -3.53 -11.12 7.75
N PHE A 599 -4.84 -11.29 7.54
CA PHE A 599 -5.59 -12.49 7.93
C PHE A 599 -6.87 -12.64 7.09
N ASP A 600 -7.49 -13.82 7.15
CA ASP A 600 -8.72 -14.11 6.39
C ASP A 600 -9.89 -13.23 6.85
N THR A 601 -10.67 -12.72 5.89
CA THR A 601 -12.01 -12.15 6.15
C THR A 601 -13.00 -13.27 6.51
N GLN A 602 -13.93 -13.01 7.44
CA GLN A 602 -14.92 -13.99 7.92
C GLN A 602 -16.32 -13.80 7.31
#